data_AF-A0AAV7RHV4-F1
#
_entry.id   AF-A0AAV7RHV4-F1
#
_cell.length_a   1.000
_cell.length_b   1.000
_cell.length_c   1.000
_cell.angle_alpha   90.00
_cell.angle_beta   90.00
_cell.angle_gamma   90.00
#
_symmetry.space_group_name_H-M   'P 1'
#
loop_
_entity.id
_entity.type
_entity.pdbx_description
1 polymer ?
#
loop_
_entity_poly.entity_id
_entity_poly.type
_entity_poly.pdbx_seq_one_letter_code
_entity_poly.pdbx_strand_id
1 'polypeptide(L)'
;MKLEERASVDDIFVPVTQLFMEALFTKFHEDIAVLWDDMVVGIKEDKKDVTDLGNRVAMMETGGYALEEELESRRWELLELREHNLDLQLHMEDLENRLRQSNIHINGVPPHSDGGYLEGFVICLFHHVHPEVAEKEIVIDHTHTQ
;
A
#
# COMPACT_ATOMS: atom_id res chain seq x y z
N MET A 1 99.59 -8.59 -44.92
CA MET A 1 98.69 -9.74 -45.10
C MET A 1 97.84 -9.84 -43.83
N LYS A 2 96.66 -9.21 -43.82
CA LYS A 2 95.70 -9.30 -42.72
C LYS A 2 94.52 -10.11 -43.25
N LEU A 3 94.37 -11.34 -42.76
CA LEU A 3 93.18 -12.15 -43.01
C LEU A 3 92.16 -11.74 -41.94
N GLU A 4 91.06 -11.16 -42.39
CA GLU A 4 89.90 -10.86 -41.56
C GLU A 4 89.23 -12.18 -41.16
N GLU A 5 89.16 -12.46 -39.86
CA GLU A 5 88.33 -13.52 -39.30
C GLU A 5 86.86 -13.19 -39.59
N ARG A 6 86.23 -13.98 -40.46
CA ARG A 6 84.77 -13.96 -40.63
C ARG A 6 84.16 -14.81 -39.53
N ALA A 7 83.44 -14.16 -38.62
CA ALA A 7 82.63 -14.85 -37.60
C ALA A 7 81.71 -15.89 -38.26
N SER A 8 81.56 -17.06 -37.62
CA SER A 8 80.66 -18.11 -38.11
C SER A 8 79.21 -17.61 -38.03
N VAL A 9 78.37 -18.04 -38.97
CA VAL A 9 76.93 -17.74 -38.94
C VAL A 9 76.30 -18.19 -37.62
N ASP A 10 76.78 -19.30 -37.06
CA ASP A 10 76.30 -19.84 -35.78
C ASP A 10 76.69 -18.96 -34.56
N ASP A 11 77.82 -18.26 -34.63
CA ASP A 11 78.28 -17.36 -33.55
C ASP A 11 77.39 -16.11 -33.42
N ILE A 12 76.60 -15.79 -34.46
CA ILE A 12 75.70 -14.63 -34.50
C ILE A 12 74.24 -15.08 -34.39
N PHE A 13 73.85 -16.17 -35.07
CA PHE A 13 72.45 -16.57 -35.19
C PHE A 13 71.89 -17.17 -33.89
N VAL A 14 72.67 -17.97 -33.16
CA VAL A 14 72.22 -18.59 -31.90
C VAL A 14 71.97 -17.53 -30.81
N PRO A 15 72.88 -16.57 -30.54
CA PRO A 15 72.62 -15.50 -29.56
C PRO A 15 71.43 -14.60 -29.94
N VAL A 16 71.25 -14.29 -31.23
CA VAL A 16 70.15 -13.45 -31.70
C VAL A 16 68.80 -14.16 -31.51
N THR A 17 68.71 -15.45 -31.83
CA THR A 17 67.49 -16.23 -31.61
C THR A 17 67.17 -16.39 -30.13
N GLN A 18 68.18 -16.55 -29.27
CA GLN A 18 67.99 -16.63 -27.83
C GLN A 18 67.48 -15.30 -27.24
N LEU A 19 68.09 -14.17 -27.60
CA LEU A 19 67.63 -12.84 -27.21
C LEU A 19 66.20 -12.56 -27.69
N PHE A 20 65.86 -12.98 -28.91
CA PHE A 20 64.51 -12.83 -29.45
C PHE A 20 63.49 -13.67 -28.65
N MET A 21 63.82 -14.92 -28.35
CA MET A 21 62.95 -15.79 -27.55
C MET A 21 62.76 -15.27 -26.13
N GLU A 22 63.82 -14.78 -25.49
CA GLU A 22 63.74 -14.16 -24.15
C GLU A 22 62.83 -12.93 -24.17
N ALA A 23 63.01 -12.02 -25.13
CA ALA A 23 62.16 -10.84 -25.27
C ALA A 23 60.68 -11.21 -25.54
N LEU A 24 60.44 -12.25 -26.34
CA LEU A 24 59.09 -12.74 -26.62
C LEU A 24 58.44 -13.35 -25.38
N PHE A 25 59.19 -14.12 -24.59
CA PHE A 25 58.71 -14.68 -23.33
C PHE A 25 58.40 -13.62 -22.28
N THR A 26 59.26 -12.60 -22.17
CA THR A 26 59.03 -11.46 -21.27
C THR A 26 57.75 -10.73 -21.63
N LYS A 27 57.58 -10.37 -22.91
CA LYS A 27 56.37 -9.69 -23.38
C LYS A 27 55.11 -10.53 -23.15
N PHE A 28 55.18 -11.83 -23.42
CA PHE A 28 54.06 -12.73 -23.17
C PHE A 28 53.70 -12.83 -21.68
N HIS A 29 54.68 -12.85 -20.78
CA HIS A 29 54.44 -12.81 -19.34
C HIS A 29 53.83 -11.49 -18.89
N GLU A 30 54.28 -10.36 -19.43
CA GLU A 30 53.71 -9.05 -19.15
C GLU A 30 52.24 -8.97 -19.60
N ASP A 31 51.94 -9.42 -20.83
CA ASP A 31 50.59 -9.43 -21.37
C ASP A 31 49.65 -10.31 -20.52
N ILE A 32 50.12 -11.48 -20.06
CA ILE A 32 49.35 -12.36 -19.16
C ILE A 32 49.17 -11.72 -17.78
N ALA A 33 50.20 -11.09 -17.22
CA ALA A 33 50.12 -10.47 -15.90
C ALA A 33 49.08 -9.35 -15.90
N VAL A 34 49.06 -8.51 -16.94
CA VAL A 34 48.07 -7.44 -17.09
C VAL A 34 46.66 -8.02 -17.20
N LEU A 35 46.45 -9.03 -18.05
CA LEU A 35 45.14 -9.67 -18.22
C LEU A 35 44.65 -10.30 -16.90
N TRP A 36 45.55 -10.95 -16.15
CA TRP A 36 45.25 -11.54 -14.86
C TRP A 36 44.84 -10.47 -13.84
N ASP A 37 45.59 -9.37 -13.76
CA ASP A 37 45.28 -8.28 -12.84
C ASP A 37 43.92 -7.64 -13.16
N ASP A 38 43.63 -7.40 -14.45
CA ASP A 38 42.33 -6.89 -14.90
C ASP A 38 41.18 -7.84 -14.54
N MET A 39 41.36 -9.15 -14.73
CA MET A 39 40.37 -10.15 -14.33
C MET A 39 40.15 -10.17 -12.82
N VAL A 40 41.21 -10.07 -12.02
CA VAL A 40 41.12 -10.04 -10.55
C VAL A 40 40.40 -8.78 -10.07
N VAL A 41 40.64 -7.64 -10.71
CA VAL A 41 39.92 -6.39 -10.42
C VAL A 41 38.43 -6.55 -10.77
N GLY A 42 38.10 -7.03 -11.97
CA GLY A 42 36.72 -7.27 -12.38
C GLY A 42 35.96 -8.21 -11.44
N ILE A 43 36.58 -9.33 -11.02
CA ILE A 43 35.97 -10.26 -10.06
C ILE A 43 35.70 -9.60 -8.70
N LYS A 44 36.58 -8.69 -8.25
CA LYS A 44 36.37 -7.97 -6.98
C LYS A 44 35.21 -6.98 -7.09
N GLU A 45 35.07 -6.30 -8.22
CA GLU A 45 33.96 -5.39 -8.50
C GLU A 45 32.63 -6.16 -8.59
N ASP A 46 32.59 -7.24 -9.36
CA ASP A 46 31.41 -8.11 -9.47
C ASP A 46 30.99 -8.66 -8.10
N LYS A 47 31.96 -9.09 -7.28
CA LYS A 47 31.68 -9.57 -5.92
C LYS A 47 31.04 -8.49 -5.05
N LYS A 48 31.49 -7.24 -5.19
CA LYS A 48 30.92 -6.10 -4.46
C LYS A 48 29.48 -5.86 -4.92
N ASP A 49 29.25 -5.82 -6.23
CA ASP A 49 27.92 -5.58 -6.81
C ASP A 49 26.92 -6.68 -6.41
N VAL A 50 27.34 -7.94 -6.40
CA VAL A 50 26.53 -9.07 -5.91
C VAL A 50 26.19 -8.90 -4.43
N THR A 51 27.14 -8.45 -3.62
CA THR A 51 26.91 -8.22 -2.18
C THR A 51 25.92 -7.07 -1.97
N ASP A 52 26.08 -5.97 -2.70
CA ASP A 52 25.19 -4.82 -2.62
C ASP A 52 23.77 -5.16 -3.08
N LEU A 53 23.64 -5.98 -4.14
CA LEU A 53 22.36 -6.50 -4.59
C LEU A 53 21.71 -7.40 -3.53
N GLY A 54 22.47 -8.30 -2.92
CA GLY A 54 22.00 -9.16 -1.83
C GLY A 54 21.47 -8.37 -0.64
N ASN A 55 22.18 -7.30 -0.24
CA ASN A 55 21.73 -6.41 0.82
C ASN A 55 20.41 -5.71 0.47
N ARG A 56 20.27 -5.21 -0.76
CA ARG A 56 19.04 -4.56 -1.22
C ARG A 56 17.85 -5.54 -1.24
N VAL A 57 18.06 -6.78 -1.69
CA VAL A 57 17.02 -7.81 -1.66
C VAL A 57 16.58 -8.11 -0.24
N ALA A 58 17.52 -8.30 0.70
CA ALA A 58 17.19 -8.52 2.10
C ALA A 58 16.41 -7.36 2.74
N MET A 59 16.77 -6.10 2.40
CA MET A 59 16.00 -4.92 2.83
C MET A 59 14.59 -4.88 2.22
N MET A 60 14.44 -5.30 0.96
CA MET A 60 13.13 -5.39 0.31
C MET A 60 12.27 -6.50 0.90
N GLU A 61 12.84 -7.66 1.20
CA GLU A 61 12.13 -8.78 1.83
C GLU A 61 11.64 -8.40 3.22
N THR A 62 12.52 -7.84 4.06
CA THR A 62 12.13 -7.35 5.39
C THR A 62 11.09 -6.24 5.34
N GLY A 63 11.23 -5.29 4.41
CA GLY A 63 10.22 -4.25 4.16
C GLY A 63 8.89 -4.83 3.68
N GLY A 64 8.92 -5.88 2.87
CA GLY A 64 7.74 -6.60 2.39
C GLY A 64 6.94 -7.23 3.53
N TYR A 65 7.61 -7.95 4.44
CA TYR A 65 6.95 -8.55 5.59
C TYR A 65 6.31 -7.50 6.52
N ALA A 66 6.98 -6.38 6.76
CA ALA A 66 6.44 -5.29 7.57
C ALA A 66 5.19 -4.67 6.95
N LEU A 67 5.19 -4.49 5.62
CA LEU A 67 4.02 -3.98 4.89
C LEU A 67 2.86 -4.97 4.89
N GLU A 68 3.13 -6.27 4.80
CA GLU A 68 2.11 -7.32 4.92
C GLU A 68 1.45 -7.33 6.31
N GLU A 69 2.25 -7.22 7.38
CA GLU A 69 1.75 -7.13 8.74
C GLU A 69 0.91 -5.86 8.97
N GLU A 70 1.36 -4.70 8.47
CA GLU A 70 0.58 -3.46 8.54
C GLU A 70 -0.76 -3.60 7.78
N LEU A 71 -0.73 -4.21 6.60
CA LEU A 71 -1.92 -4.38 5.78
C LEU A 71 -2.93 -5.33 6.45
N GLU A 72 -2.46 -6.39 7.09
CA GLU A 72 -3.32 -7.31 7.85
C GLU A 72 -3.93 -6.63 9.07
N SER A 73 -3.13 -5.85 9.82
CA SER A 73 -3.63 -5.04 10.94
C SER A 73 -4.73 -4.06 10.51
N ARG A 74 -4.51 -3.32 9.41
CA ARG A 74 -5.51 -2.40 8.84
C ARG A 74 -6.79 -3.09 8.39
N ARG A 75 -6.69 -4.33 7.88
CA ARG A 75 -7.88 -5.11 7.52
C ARG A 75 -8.74 -5.44 8.74
N TRP A 76 -8.11 -5.79 9.86
CA TRP A 76 -8.83 -6.06 11.11
C TRP A 76 -9.52 -4.80 11.65
N GLU A 77 -8.81 -3.67 11.70
CA GLU A 77 -9.40 -2.38 12.11
C GLU A 77 -10.63 -2.02 11.26
N LEU A 78 -10.56 -2.19 9.95
CA LEU A 78 -11.67 -1.90 9.05
C LEU A 78 -12.88 -2.83 9.24
N LEU A 79 -12.65 -4.09 9.60
CA LEU A 79 -13.73 -5.03 9.89
C LEU A 79 -14.46 -4.63 11.17
N GLU A 80 -13.72 -4.33 12.23
CA GLU A 80 -14.29 -3.89 13.51
C GLU A 80 -15.08 -2.58 13.35
N LEU A 81 -14.52 -1.60 12.64
CA LEU A 81 -15.21 -0.33 12.37
C LEU A 81 -16.47 -0.51 11.52
N ARG A 82 -16.51 -1.48 10.62
CA ARG A 82 -17.71 -1.81 9.83
C ARG A 82 -18.77 -2.47 10.69
N GLU A 83 -18.39 -3.41 11.54
CA GLU A 83 -19.31 -4.06 12.48
C GLU A 83 -19.91 -3.02 13.44
N HIS A 84 -19.08 -2.15 14.00
CA HIS A 84 -19.56 -1.09 14.89
C HIS A 84 -20.46 -0.08 14.18
N ASN A 85 -20.16 0.30 12.93
CA ASN A 85 -21.06 1.15 12.15
C ASN A 85 -22.42 0.49 11.90
N LEU A 86 -22.42 -0.81 11.57
CA LEU A 86 -23.67 -1.54 11.34
C LEU A 86 -24.50 -1.60 12.61
N ASP A 87 -23.88 -1.88 13.76
CA ASP A 87 -24.56 -1.88 15.05
C ASP A 87 -25.17 -0.51 15.39
N LEU A 88 -24.41 0.57 15.19
CA LEU A 88 -24.91 1.93 15.39
C LEU A 88 -26.07 2.27 14.46
N GLN A 89 -26.01 1.85 13.20
CA GLN A 89 -27.11 2.06 12.24
C GLN A 89 -28.39 1.34 12.68
N LEU A 90 -28.27 0.08 13.12
CA LEU A 90 -29.42 -0.68 13.64
C LEU A 90 -30.00 -0.04 14.90
N HIS A 91 -29.15 0.45 15.81
CA HIS A 91 -29.62 1.17 17.00
C HIS A 91 -30.31 2.49 16.65
N MET A 92 -29.80 3.25 15.68
CA MET A 92 -30.45 4.46 15.20
C MET A 92 -31.82 4.14 14.58
N GLU A 93 -31.91 3.09 13.76
CA GLU A 93 -33.17 2.66 13.16
C GLU A 93 -34.19 2.22 14.24
N ASP A 94 -33.78 1.46 15.25
CA ASP A 94 -34.67 1.09 16.37
C ASP A 94 -35.16 2.32 17.14
N LEU A 95 -34.26 3.26 17.44
CA LEU A 95 -34.62 4.50 18.12
C LEU A 95 -35.58 5.35 17.28
N GLU A 96 -35.34 5.51 15.98
CA GLU A 96 -36.26 6.22 15.09
C GLU A 96 -37.63 5.54 15.03
N ASN A 97 -37.66 4.21 14.95
CA ASN A 97 -38.91 3.46 14.95
C ASN A 97 -39.66 3.63 16.27
N ARG A 98 -38.98 3.56 17.41
CA ARG A 98 -39.59 3.81 18.73
C ARG A 98 -40.13 5.24 18.86
N LEU A 99 -39.40 6.24 18.35
CA LEU A 99 -39.87 7.62 18.33
C LEU A 99 -41.09 7.79 17.42
N ARG A 100 -41.15 7.08 16.29
CA ARG A 100 -42.30 7.14 15.36
C ARG A 100 -43.51 6.34 15.81
N GLN A 101 -43.38 5.33 16.68
CA GLN A 101 -44.50 4.51 17.16
C GLN A 101 -45.62 5.33 17.80
N SER A 102 -45.29 6.45 18.44
CA SER A 102 -46.27 7.36 19.06
C SER A 102 -46.68 8.53 18.15
N ASN A 103 -46.11 8.62 16.94
CA ASN A 103 -46.38 9.71 16.01
C ASN A 103 -47.48 9.31 15.02
N ILE A 104 -48.50 10.15 14.90
CA ILE A 104 -49.58 9.98 13.93
C ILE A 104 -49.42 11.05 12.85
N HIS A 105 -49.34 10.61 11.59
CA HIS A 105 -49.27 11.50 10.44
C HIS A 105 -50.67 11.68 9.84
N ILE A 106 -51.16 12.93 9.79
CA ILE A 106 -52.50 13.26 9.31
C ILE A 106 -52.37 14.07 8.02
N ASN A 107 -52.84 13.50 6.91
CA ASN A 107 -52.84 14.14 5.60
C ASN A 107 -54.18 14.85 5.34
N GLY A 108 -54.15 15.93 4.56
CA GLY A 108 -55.37 16.64 4.14
C GLY A 108 -55.95 17.60 5.18
N VAL A 109 -55.14 18.04 6.15
CA VAL A 109 -55.53 19.08 7.11
C VAL A 109 -55.69 20.43 6.37
N PRO A 110 -56.80 21.16 6.57
CA PRO A 110 -57.00 22.46 5.93
C PRO A 110 -55.87 23.45 6.28
N PRO A 111 -55.39 24.24 5.30
CA PRO A 111 -54.18 25.05 5.42
C PRO A 111 -54.32 26.29 6.34
N HIS A 112 -55.41 26.43 7.10
CA HIS A 112 -55.67 27.58 7.99
C HIS A 112 -55.74 27.14 9.47
N SER A 113 -55.15 25.98 9.77
CA SER A 113 -55.13 25.40 11.10
C SER A 113 -53.88 25.88 11.84
N ASP A 114 -53.92 27.08 12.41
CA ASP A 114 -52.86 27.51 13.35
C ASP A 114 -52.86 26.56 14.58
N GLY A 115 -51.72 26.38 15.26
CA GLY A 115 -51.48 25.29 16.22
C GLY A 115 -52.63 24.92 17.18
N GLY A 116 -53.35 25.90 17.73
CA GLY A 116 -54.51 25.64 18.61
C GLY A 116 -55.76 25.06 17.90
N TYR A 117 -55.97 25.38 16.62
CA TYR A 117 -57.03 24.77 15.80
C TYR A 117 -56.69 23.34 15.39
N LEU A 118 -55.40 23.02 15.28
CA LEU A 118 -54.95 21.71 14.82
C LEU A 118 -55.17 20.64 15.90
N GLU A 119 -54.85 20.94 17.16
CA GLU A 119 -55.15 20.06 18.30
C GLU A 119 -56.65 19.80 18.44
N GLY A 120 -57.48 20.86 18.37
CA GLY A 120 -58.94 20.72 18.42
C GLY A 120 -59.51 19.91 17.24
N PHE A 121 -58.92 20.06 16.05
CA PHE A 121 -59.28 19.24 14.89
C PHE A 121 -58.94 17.76 15.10
N VAL A 122 -57.75 17.46 15.63
CA VAL A 122 -57.32 16.08 15.92
C VAL A 122 -58.24 15.43 16.96
N ILE A 123 -58.57 16.14 18.03
CA ILE A 123 -59.50 15.66 19.06
C ILE A 123 -60.89 15.38 18.47
N CYS A 124 -61.42 16.30 17.66
CA CYS A 124 -62.70 16.12 16.97
C CYS A 124 -62.67 14.89 16.05
N LEU A 125 -61.59 14.71 15.28
CA LEU A 125 -61.41 13.58 14.39
C LEU A 125 -61.39 12.26 15.18
N PHE A 126 -60.65 12.21 16.28
CA PHE A 126 -60.58 11.03 17.15
C PHE A 126 -61.94 10.69 17.75
N HIS A 127 -62.69 11.65 18.27
CA HIS A 127 -64.05 11.41 18.78
C HIS A 127 -65.03 10.96 17.70
N HIS A 128 -64.84 11.40 16.46
CA HIS A 128 -65.68 10.98 15.36
C HIS A 128 -65.47 9.50 15.00
N VAL A 129 -64.22 9.02 15.07
CA VAL A 129 -63.85 7.64 14.75
C VAL A 129 -64.04 6.72 15.97
N HIS A 130 -63.73 7.21 17.17
CA HIS A 130 -63.74 6.51 18.45
C HIS A 130 -64.52 7.32 19.51
N PRO A 131 -65.86 7.34 19.43
CA PRO A 131 -66.70 8.12 20.34
C PRO A 131 -66.65 7.64 21.79
N GLU A 132 -66.18 6.42 22.03
CA GLU A 132 -65.99 5.83 23.35
C GLU A 132 -64.80 6.38 24.15
N VAL A 133 -63.82 7.01 23.48
CA VAL A 133 -62.61 7.53 24.13
C VAL A 133 -62.89 8.92 24.68
N ALA A 134 -62.67 9.13 25.98
CA ALA A 134 -62.89 10.44 26.58
C ALA A 134 -61.80 11.43 26.14
N GLU A 135 -62.17 12.71 25.92
CA GLU A 135 -61.24 13.75 25.44
C GLU A 135 -60.01 13.91 26.36
N LYS A 136 -60.21 13.68 27.66
CA LYS A 136 -59.18 13.76 28.69
C LYS A 136 -58.13 12.65 28.60
N GLU A 137 -58.41 11.59 27.85
CA GLU A 137 -57.51 10.45 27.63
C GLU A 137 -56.62 10.67 26.40
N ILE A 138 -56.93 11.67 25.56
CA ILE A 138 -56.13 12.05 24.40
C ILE A 138 -55.10 13.08 24.84
N VAL A 139 -53.83 12.67 24.91
CA VAL A 139 -52.71 13.56 25.23
C VAL A 139 -51.93 13.80 23.95
N ILE A 140 -51.95 15.04 23.47
CA ILE A 140 -51.12 15.48 22.34
C ILE A 140 -49.88 16.13 22.95
N ASP A 141 -48.71 15.52 22.72
CA ASP A 141 -47.46 16.06 23.23
C ASP A 141 -47.03 17.27 22.40
N HIS A 142 -46.74 17.07 21.11
CA HIS A 142 -46.26 18.11 20.20
C HIS A 142 -46.94 17.99 18.84
N THR A 143 -47.20 19.13 18.18
CA THR A 143 -47.70 19.19 16.80
C THR A 143 -46.67 19.84 15.89
N HIS A 144 -46.46 19.24 14.71
CA HIS A 144 -45.58 19.79 13.69
C HIS A 144 -46.33 19.92 12.37
N THR A 145 -46.37 21.13 11.84
CA THR A 145 -46.86 21.43 10.48
C THR A 145 -45.65 21.63 9.57
N GLN A 146 -45.59 20.89 8.46
CA GLN A 146 -44.62 21.14 7.40
C GLN A 146 -45.00 22.37 6.57
#